data_AF-A0A3D5R815-F1
#
_entry.id   AF-A0A3D5R815-F1
#
_cell.length_a   1.000
_cell.length_b   1.000
_cell.length_c   1.000
_cell.angle_alpha   90.00
_cell.angle_beta   90.00
_cell.angle_gamma   90.00
#
_symmetry.space_group_name_H-M   'P 1'
#
loop_
_entity.id
_entity.type
_entity.pdbx_description
1 polymer ?
#
loop_
_entity_poly.entity_id
_entity_poly.type
_entity_poly.pdbx_seq_one_letter_code
_entity_poly.pdbx_strand_id
1 'polypeptide(L)' 'DEIGDMSGNLQVKLLRTLQEKNIQRIGGNELIPIDVRIICATNKNLEDMISKGEFREDLYYRINVIPIIAPSLKGKEK' A
#
# COMPACT_ATOMS: atom_id res chain seq x y z
N ASP A 1 -5.95 0.36 5.47
CA ASP A 1 -5.61 1.56 6.24
C ASP A 1 -4.20 1.41 6.78
N GLU A 2 -3.55 2.50 7.18
CA GLU A 2 -2.17 2.56 7.69
C GLU A 2 -1.17 1.68 6.93
N ILE A 3 -1.09 1.87 5.61
CA ILE A 3 -0.19 1.05 4.77
C ILE A 3 1.30 1.17 5.18
N GLY A 4 1.68 2.27 5.84
CA GLY A 4 3.01 2.48 6.41
C GLY A 4 3.32 1.62 7.67
N ASP A 5 2.36 0.87 8.21
CA ASP A 5 2.59 -0.13 9.27
C ASP A 5 2.80 -1.56 8.72
N MET A 6 2.73 -1.72 7.40
CA MET A 6 2.87 -3.02 6.75
C MET A 6 4.31 -3.56 6.86
N SER A 7 4.47 -4.77 7.38
CA SER A 7 5.76 -5.46 7.41
C SER A 7 6.32 -5.68 5.99
N GLY A 8 7.64 -5.72 5.84
CA GLY A 8 8.28 -5.91 4.53
C GLY A 8 7.80 -7.16 3.77
N ASN A 9 7.54 -8.26 4.50
CA ASN A 9 6.99 -9.48 3.90
C ASN A 9 5.58 -9.28 3.31
N LEU A 10 4.75 -8.47 3.96
CA LEU A 10 3.42 -8.14 3.44
C LEU A 10 3.51 -7.17 2.27
N GLN A 11 4.46 -6.21 2.29
CA GLN A 11 4.70 -5.31 1.16
C GLN A 11 5.05 -6.09 -0.12
N VAL A 12 5.91 -7.13 -0.01
CA VAL A 12 6.25 -8.01 -1.13
C VAL A 12 5.02 -8.77 -1.66
N LYS A 13 4.20 -9.31 -0.76
CA LYS A 13 2.97 -10.02 -1.17
C LYS A 13 1.98 -9.08 -1.86
N LEU A 14 1.77 -7.89 -1.34
CA LEU A 14 0.88 -6.90 -1.95
C LEU A 14 1.38 -6.47 -3.33
N LEU A 15 2.68 -6.20 -3.47
CA LEU A 15 3.29 -5.88 -4.76
C LEU A 15 3.03 -6.99 -5.79
N ARG A 16 3.22 -8.25 -5.39
CA ARG A 16 2.96 -9.41 -6.25
C ARG A 16 1.48 -9.49 -6.66
N THR A 17 0.57 -9.31 -5.70
CA THR A 17 -0.88 -9.26 -5.98
C THR A 17 -1.24 -8.18 -6.99
N LEU A 18 -0.65 -6.99 -6.86
CA LEU A 18 -0.86 -5.86 -7.78
C LEU A 18 -0.37 -6.16 -9.20
N GLN A 19 0.75 -6.86 -9.34
CA GLN A 19 1.36 -7.20 -10.62
C GLN A 19 0.65 -8.38 -11.30
N GLU A 20 0.42 -9.47 -10.56
CA GLU A 20 -0.10 -10.73 -11.09
C GLU A 20 -1.63 -10.76 -11.16
N LYS A 21 -2.33 -9.86 -10.47
CA LYS A 21 -3.80 -9.89 -10.29
C LYS A 21 -4.31 -11.24 -9.76
N ASN A 22 -3.50 -11.88 -8.92
CA ASN A 22 -3.80 -13.16 -8.30
C ASN A 22 -3.44 -13.11 -6.81
N ILE A 23 -4.15 -13.89 -6.01
CA ILE A 23 -3.82 -14.10 -4.59
C ILE A 23 -3.71 -15.58 -4.28
N GLN A 24 -3.04 -15.88 -3.18
CA GLN A 24 -2.91 -17.23 -2.63
C GLN A 24 -3.36 -17.21 -1.17
N ARG A 25 -4.21 -18.15 -0.78
CA ARG A 25 -4.62 -18.30 0.63
C ARG A 25 -3.42 -18.74 1.47
N ILE A 26 -3.40 -18.34 2.75
CA ILE A 26 -2.37 -18.80 3.68
C ILE A 26 -2.44 -20.33 3.77
N GLY A 27 -1.34 -21.01 3.48
CA GLY A 27 -1.26 -22.48 3.48
C GLY A 27 -1.86 -23.19 2.27
N GLY A 28 -2.49 -22.47 1.33
CA GLY A 28 -2.92 -23.01 0.04
C GLY A 28 -1.89 -22.74 -1.05
N ASN A 29 -1.89 -23.51 -2.14
CA ASN A 29 -1.00 -23.32 -3.30
C ASN A 29 -1.74 -22.87 -4.57
N GLU A 30 -3.06 -22.72 -4.48
CA GLU A 30 -3.91 -22.27 -5.58
C GLU A 30 -3.79 -20.76 -5.77
N LEU A 31 -3.59 -20.35 -7.02
CA LEU A 31 -3.68 -18.95 -7.44
C LEU A 31 -5.14 -18.63 -7.78
N ILE A 32 -5.67 -17.60 -7.13
CA ILE A 32 -7.04 -17.14 -7.30
C ILE A 32 -6.99 -15.80 -8.03
N PRO A 33 -7.51 -15.70 -9.28
CA PRO A 33 -7.54 -14.45 -10.01
C PRO A 33 -8.51 -13.48 -9.34
N ILE A 34 -8.13 -12.20 -9.34
CA ILE A 34 -8.93 -11.14 -8.73
C ILE A 34 -9.03 -9.93 -9.67
N ASP A 35 -10.18 -9.28 -9.63
CA ASP A 35 -10.40 -7.95 -10.20
C ASP A 35 -10.87 -7.01 -9.09
N VAL A 36 -9.96 -6.17 -8.62
CA VAL A 36 -10.18 -5.32 -7.46
C VAL A 36 -9.63 -3.92 -7.70
N ARG A 37 -10.29 -2.94 -7.10
CA ARG A 37 -9.78 -1.58 -6.97
C ARG A 37 -9.20 -1.40 -5.58
N ILE A 38 -7.98 -0.88 -5.50
CA ILE A 38 -7.27 -0.67 -4.24
C ILE A 38 -7.31 0.80 -3.86
N ILE A 39 -7.63 1.04 -2.59
CA ILE A 39 -7.58 2.35 -1.96
C ILE A 39 -6.77 2.17 -0.68
N CYS A 40 -5.74 3.01 -0.51
CA CYS A 40 -4.84 2.97 0.63
C CYS A 40 -4.86 4.32 1.35
N ALA A 41 -4.57 4.30 2.64
CA ALA A 41 -4.38 5.48 3.47
C ALA A 41 -3.24 5.21 4.45
N THR A 42 -2.58 6.26 4.88
CA THR A 42 -1.59 6.22 5.97
C THR A 42 -1.40 7.62 6.53
N ASN A 43 -1.06 7.67 7.82
CA ASN A 43 -0.63 8.90 8.49
C ASN A 43 0.90 9.14 8.42
N LYS A 44 1.67 8.17 7.89
CA LYS A 44 3.14 8.23 7.82
C LYS A 44 3.61 8.83 6.50
N ASN A 45 4.78 9.46 6.53
CA ASN A 45 5.48 9.89 5.32
C ASN A 45 6.19 8.69 4.66
N LEU A 46 5.63 8.19 3.56
CA LEU A 46 6.19 7.05 2.84
C LEU A 46 7.53 7.35 2.15
N GLU A 47 7.78 8.60 1.74
CA GLU A 47 9.05 9.00 1.10
C GLU A 47 10.21 8.92 2.11
N ASP A 48 9.99 9.41 3.33
CA ASP A 48 10.95 9.27 4.42
C ASP A 48 11.21 7.79 4.76
N MET A 49 10.15 6.98 4.79
CA MET A 49 10.28 5.54 5.04
C MET A 49 11.05 4.81 3.92
N ILE A 50 10.90 5.23 2.66
CA ILE A 50 11.69 4.69 1.55
C ILE A 50 13.17 5.00 1.75
N SER A 51 13.51 6.25 2.12
CA SER A 51 14.91 6.63 2.39
C SER A 51 15.55 5.82 3.53
N LYS A 52 14.74 5.36 4.48
CA LYS A 52 15.16 4.51 5.61
C LYS A 52 15.15 3.01 5.30
N GLY A 53 14.68 2.61 4.11
CA GLY A 53 14.51 1.22 3.72
C GLY A 53 13.37 0.49 4.43
N GLU A 54 12.45 1.22 5.07
CA GLU A 54 11.31 0.67 5.81
C GLU A 54 10.09 0.44 4.91
N PHE A 55 10.04 1.13 3.78
CA PHE A 55 9.00 0.96 2.77
C PHE A 55 9.60 0.77 1.39
N ARG A 56 9.03 -0.14 0.59
CA ARG A 56 9.53 -0.41 -0.74
C ARG A 56 9.12 0.67 -1.74
N GLU A 57 10.13 1.24 -2.40
CA GLU A 57 9.96 2.22 -3.46
C GLU A 57 9.09 1.70 -4.62
N ASP A 58 9.28 0.45 -5.02
CA ASP A 58 8.54 -0.17 -6.11
C ASP A 58 7.05 -0.35 -5.82
N LEU A 59 6.66 -0.53 -4.57
CA LEU A 59 5.27 -0.56 -4.12
C LEU A 59 4.68 0.85 -4.09
N TYR A 60 5.43 1.82 -3.57
CA TYR A 60 5.02 3.24 -3.52
C TYR A 60 4.61 3.74 -4.89
N TYR A 61 5.42 3.53 -5.93
CA TYR A 61 5.09 3.98 -7.29
C TYR A 61 3.87 3.29 -7.90
N ARG A 62 3.45 2.10 -7.44
CA ARG A 62 2.21 1.44 -7.91
C ARG A 62 0.96 1.99 -7.26
N ILE A 63 1.04 2.40 -5.99
CA ILE A 63 -0.12 2.88 -5.24
C ILE A 63 -0.27 4.41 -5.30
N ASN A 64 0.82 5.14 -5.49
CA ASN A 64 0.83 6.61 -5.49
C ASN A 64 0.49 7.23 -6.86
N VAL A 65 -0.50 6.66 -7.55
CA VAL A 65 -0.93 7.16 -8.88
C VAL A 65 -1.87 8.36 -8.74
N ILE A 66 -2.77 8.31 -7.76
CA ILE A 66 -3.73 9.39 -7.48
C ILE A 66 -3.65 9.71 -5.98
N PRO A 67 -2.70 10.57 -5.56
CA PRO A 67 -2.60 10.96 -4.16
C PRO A 67 -3.78 11.86 -3.76
N ILE A 68 -4.39 11.57 -2.61
CA ILE A 68 -5.40 12.41 -1.99
C ILE A 68 -4.88 12.82 -0.62
N ILE A 69 -4.59 14.11 -0.46
CA ILE A 69 -4.15 14.67 0.82
C ILE A 69 -5.39 15.12 1.60
N ALA A 70 -5.70 14.39 2.68
CA ALA A 70 -6.80 14.76 3.56
C ALA A 70 -6.39 15.97 4.43
N PRO A 71 -7.14 17.09 4.42
CA PRO A 71 -6.81 18.24 5.24
C PRO A 71 -7.06 17.96 6.73
N SER A 72 -6.17 18.48 7.57
CA SER A 72 -6.38 18.45 9.03
C SER A 72 -7.60 19.29 9.42
N LEU A 73 -8.35 18.81 10.42
CA LEU A 73 -9.47 19.56 10.98
C LEU A 73 -9.05 20.92 11.58
N LYS A 74 -7.79 21.07 12.02
CA LYS A 74 -7.28 22.33 12.57
C LYS A 74 -7.21 23.45 11.52
N GLY A 75 -7.07 23.10 10.24
CA GLY A 75 -7.03 24.06 9.13
C GLY A 75 -8.38 24.30 8.46
N LYS A 76 -9.45 23.68 8.96
CA LYS A 76 -10.81 23.98 8.52
C LYS A 76 -11.33 25.12 9.39
N GLU A 77 -11.29 26.35 8.87
CA GLU A 77 -12.15 27.40 9.42
C GLU A 77 -13.60 26.89 9.33
N LYS A 78 -14.33 27.00 10.45
CA LYS A 78 -15.76 26.66 10.52
C LYS A 78 -16.59 27.73 9.83
#